data_AF-A0A915BKV1-F1
#
_entry.id   AF-A0A915BKV1-F1
#
_cell.length_a   1.000
_cell.length_b   1.000
_cell.length_c   1.000
_cell.angle_alpha   90.00
_cell.angle_beta   90.00
_cell.angle_gamma   90.00
#
_symmetry.space_group_name_H-M   'P 1'
#
loop_
_entity.id
_entity.type
_entity.pdbx_description
1 polymer ?
#
loop_
_entity_poly.entity_id
_entity_poly.type
_entity_poly.pdbx_seq_one_letter_code
_entity_poly.pdbx_strand_id
1 'polypeptide(L)'
;MAGHIKTPTNVKLLTNVAVVRMKKCGKRFEIACYKNKVVSWRNRTEKDIDEVLQTPTVFTNVSKGMTAKREELNAAFGTEDQMEICKLILDKGDLQVSEKERQVQSESSFKEVANIIANMCVNPETRRPYSLAVIEKALHDLHFSLKQNRSAKQQALEMVPKLREIMKIDRAEMRLRISVEAKEAKRISDRLKALFSNIEVEDWDQGNLEIVGLIDPGSYRAVDELIHKEARNCARMELLSLKVINEGDIEIS
;
A
#
# COMPACT_ATOMS: atom_id res chain seq x y z
N MET A 1 64.52 -9.06 -16.76
CA MET A 1 63.83 -8.06 -15.93
C MET A 1 62.51 -7.71 -16.61
N ALA A 2 61.40 -8.29 -16.16
CA ALA A 2 60.08 -8.05 -16.76
C ALA A 2 59.55 -6.70 -16.24
N GLY A 3 59.21 -5.79 -17.15
CA GLY A 3 58.76 -4.44 -16.83
C GLY A 3 57.49 -4.47 -15.98
N HIS A 4 57.52 -3.76 -14.85
CA HIS A 4 56.34 -3.48 -14.04
C HIS A 4 55.31 -2.68 -14.85
N ILE A 5 54.20 -3.31 -15.21
CA ILE A 5 53.05 -2.64 -15.82
C ILE A 5 52.35 -1.82 -14.73
N LYS A 6 52.47 -0.49 -14.82
CA LYS A 6 51.82 0.50 -13.94
C LYS A 6 50.44 0.91 -14.48
N THR A 7 49.57 -0.04 -14.79
CA THR A 7 48.15 0.27 -15.02
C THR A 7 47.38 -0.07 -13.73
N PRO A 8 46.41 0.76 -13.30
CA PRO A 8 45.55 0.36 -12.19
C PRO A 8 44.77 -0.89 -12.62
N THR A 9 45.15 -2.04 -12.08
CA THR A 9 44.55 -3.36 -12.35
C THR A 9 43.11 -3.50 -11.86
N ASN A 10 42.58 -2.47 -11.20
CA ASN A 10 41.21 -2.42 -10.68
C ASN A 10 40.24 -2.00 -11.79
N VAL A 11 40.08 -2.85 -12.81
CA VAL A 11 38.97 -2.72 -13.77
C VAL A 11 37.69 -3.09 -13.04
N LYS A 12 36.88 -2.08 -12.71
CA LYS A 12 35.53 -2.30 -12.20
C LYS A 12 34.65 -2.72 -13.38
N LEU A 13 34.60 -4.03 -13.65
CA LEU A 13 33.92 -4.61 -14.82
C LEU A 13 32.41 -4.36 -14.84
N LEU A 14 31.82 -4.03 -13.69
CA LEU A 14 30.39 -4.01 -13.48
C LEU A 14 29.97 -2.69 -12.81
N THR A 15 29.37 -1.81 -13.59
CA THR A 15 28.77 -0.55 -13.12
C THR A 15 27.26 -0.75 -12.92
N ASN A 16 26.72 -0.22 -11.81
CA ASN A 16 25.28 -0.26 -11.47
C ASN A 16 24.64 -1.66 -11.33
N VAL A 17 25.32 -2.59 -10.64
CA VAL A 17 24.78 -3.94 -10.38
C VAL A 17 23.96 -3.98 -9.10
N ALA A 18 22.81 -4.63 -9.17
CA ALA A 18 22.04 -5.06 -8.02
C ALA A 18 22.43 -6.50 -7.69
N VAL A 19 22.58 -6.79 -6.39
CA VAL A 19 22.90 -8.13 -5.92
C VAL A 19 21.67 -8.69 -5.22
N VAL A 20 21.17 -9.83 -5.70
CA VAL A 20 20.17 -10.62 -4.99
C VAL A 20 20.89 -11.78 -4.32
N ARG A 21 20.69 -11.94 -3.01
CA ARG A 21 21.37 -12.93 -2.19
C ARG A 21 20.39 -13.98 -1.69
N MET A 22 20.80 -15.24 -1.73
CA MET A 22 20.10 -16.35 -1.08
C MET A 22 21.08 -17.15 -0.23
N LYS A 23 20.67 -17.52 0.99
CA LYS A 23 21.44 -18.43 1.85
C LYS A 23 20.76 -19.79 1.89
N LYS A 24 21.46 -20.84 1.46
CA LYS A 24 20.95 -22.22 1.43
C LYS A 24 22.06 -23.20 1.78
N CYS A 25 21.76 -24.24 2.57
CA CYS A 25 22.72 -25.24 3.02
C CYS A 25 24.01 -24.65 3.64
N GLY A 26 23.89 -23.55 4.40
CA GLY A 26 25.01 -22.86 5.02
C GLY A 26 25.88 -22.02 4.07
N LYS A 27 25.67 -22.10 2.75
CA LYS A 27 26.40 -21.32 1.74
C LYS A 27 25.59 -20.12 1.25
N ARG A 28 26.28 -19.11 0.74
CA ARG A 28 25.69 -17.89 0.17
C ARG A 28 25.79 -17.97 -1.34
N PHE A 29 24.68 -17.73 -2.01
CA PHE A 29 24.59 -17.62 -3.45
C PHE A 29 24.07 -16.23 -3.80
N GLU A 30 24.67 -15.62 -4.81
CA GLU A 30 24.42 -14.26 -5.24
C GLU A 30 24.32 -14.22 -6.76
N ILE A 31 23.43 -13.37 -7.27
CA ILE A 31 23.26 -13.14 -8.70
C ILE A 31 23.40 -11.65 -9.02
N ALA A 32 23.90 -11.36 -10.22
CA ALA A 32 24.08 -10.01 -10.72
C ALA A 32 22.90 -9.62 -11.61
N CYS A 33 22.14 -8.60 -11.20
CA CYS A 33 20.92 -8.17 -11.87
C CYS A 33 20.92 -6.66 -12.11
N TYR A 34 20.07 -6.19 -13.03
CA TYR A 34 19.77 -4.78 -13.17
C TYR A 34 18.80 -4.31 -12.07
N LYS A 35 19.16 -3.23 -11.37
CA LYS A 35 18.43 -2.72 -10.19
C LYS A 35 16.92 -2.55 -10.40
N ASN A 36 16.52 -1.90 -11.49
CA ASN A 36 15.11 -1.61 -11.74
C ASN A 36 14.30 -2.84 -12.17
N LYS A 37 14.96 -3.81 -12.81
CA LYS A 37 14.30 -5.00 -13.38
C LYS A 37 13.94 -6.05 -12.33
N VAL A 38 14.68 -6.14 -11.23
CA VAL A 38 14.38 -7.11 -10.14
C VAL A 38 13.02 -6.84 -9.50
N VAL A 39 12.66 -5.57 -9.29
CA VAL A 39 11.35 -5.21 -8.72
C VAL A 39 10.23 -5.54 -9.71
N SER A 40 10.41 -5.22 -11.00
CA SER A 40 9.46 -5.56 -12.06
C SER A 40 9.25 -7.07 -12.22
N TRP A 41 10.31 -7.87 -12.05
CA TRP A 41 10.23 -9.33 -12.03
C TRP A 41 9.33 -9.84 -10.89
N ARG A 42 9.53 -9.32 -9.67
CA ARG A 42 8.69 -9.68 -8.51
C ARG A 42 7.23 -9.27 -8.67
N ASN A 43 7.01 -8.14 -9.33
CA ASN A 43 5.67 -7.67 -9.69
C ASN A 43 5.07 -8.40 -10.89
N ARG A 44 5.78 -9.38 -11.48
CA ARG A 44 5.39 -10.16 -12.67
C ARG A 44 5.09 -9.31 -13.91
N THR A 45 5.68 -8.13 -13.99
CA THR A 45 5.54 -7.23 -15.14
C THR A 45 6.46 -7.68 -16.27
N GLU A 46 7.69 -8.08 -15.93
CA GLU A 46 8.68 -8.62 -16.88
C GLU A 46 8.67 -10.14 -16.86
N LYS A 47 8.74 -10.76 -18.04
CA LYS A 47 8.71 -12.24 -18.20
C LYS A 47 10.04 -12.82 -18.69
N ASP A 48 10.88 -12.00 -19.30
CA ASP A 48 12.15 -12.45 -19.89
C ASP A 48 13.30 -12.30 -18.88
N ILE A 49 13.91 -13.43 -18.52
CA ILE A 49 14.92 -13.49 -17.47
C ILE A 49 16.26 -12.88 -17.92
N ASP A 50 16.54 -12.94 -19.21
CA ASP A 50 17.78 -12.43 -19.82
C ASP A 50 17.87 -10.91 -19.74
N GLU A 51 16.74 -10.20 -19.68
CA GLU A 51 16.71 -8.75 -19.47
C GLU A 51 16.91 -8.35 -18.00
N VAL A 52 16.60 -9.25 -17.06
CA VAL A 52 16.72 -9.00 -15.62
C VAL A 52 18.14 -9.27 -15.14
N LEU A 53 18.74 -10.34 -15.63
CA LEU A 53 20.09 -10.78 -15.29
C LEU A 53 21.12 -10.02 -16.13
N GLN A 54 22.25 -9.64 -15.52
CA GLN A 54 23.40 -9.14 -16.29
C GLN A 54 24.25 -10.29 -16.84
N THR A 55 24.29 -11.39 -16.10
CA THR A 55 25.02 -12.59 -16.48
C THR A 55 24.26 -13.79 -15.94
N PRO A 56 24.04 -14.85 -16.74
CA PRO A 56 23.28 -16.04 -16.33
C PRO A 56 24.10 -16.98 -15.44
N THR A 57 24.99 -16.44 -14.60
CA THR A 57 25.89 -17.23 -13.74
C THR A 57 25.63 -16.94 -12.27
N VAL A 58 25.67 -18.00 -11.46
CA VAL A 58 25.49 -17.92 -10.01
C VAL A 58 26.86 -17.73 -9.34
N PHE A 59 26.96 -16.72 -8.49
CA PHE A 59 28.16 -16.37 -7.76
C PHE A 59 28.06 -16.76 -6.28
N THR A 60 29.18 -17.06 -5.66
CA THR A 60 29.31 -17.07 -4.20
C THR A 60 29.46 -15.64 -3.66
N ASN A 61 30.12 -14.78 -4.45
CA ASN A 61 30.28 -13.36 -4.16
C ASN A 61 30.39 -12.57 -5.47
N VAL A 62 29.40 -11.72 -5.75
CA VAL A 62 29.35 -10.91 -6.98
C VAL A 62 30.44 -9.84 -6.98
N SER A 63 30.69 -9.18 -5.84
CA SER A 63 31.70 -8.11 -5.74
C SER A 63 33.14 -8.60 -5.99
N LYS A 64 33.42 -9.88 -5.70
CA LYS A 64 34.71 -10.53 -5.95
C LYS A 64 34.75 -11.34 -7.25
N GLY A 65 33.64 -11.45 -7.97
CA GLY A 65 33.53 -12.30 -9.17
C GLY A 65 33.74 -13.79 -8.91
N MET A 66 33.51 -14.27 -7.68
CA MET A 66 33.70 -15.68 -7.34
C MET A 66 32.47 -16.50 -7.73
N THR A 67 32.59 -17.36 -8.72
CA THR A 67 31.50 -18.25 -9.20
C THR A 67 31.25 -19.41 -8.23
N ALA A 68 30.02 -19.91 -8.18
CA ALA A 68 29.68 -21.10 -7.41
C ALA A 68 30.10 -22.37 -8.17
N LYS A 69 30.63 -23.38 -7.45
CA LYS A 69 30.99 -24.67 -8.06
C LYS A 69 29.74 -25.52 -8.31
N ARG A 70 29.76 -26.36 -9.36
CA ARG A 70 28.65 -27.25 -9.73
C ARG A 70 28.20 -28.16 -8.58
N GLU A 71 29.15 -28.73 -7.84
CA GLU A 71 28.86 -29.58 -6.67
C GLU A 71 28.05 -28.85 -5.59
N GLU A 72 28.33 -27.56 -5.37
CA GLU A 72 27.64 -26.75 -4.37
C GLU A 72 26.25 -26.34 -4.82
N LEU A 73 26.08 -26.09 -6.13
CA LEU A 73 24.78 -25.81 -6.73
C LEU A 73 23.88 -27.04 -6.64
N ASN A 74 24.40 -28.23 -6.97
CA ASN A 74 23.63 -29.47 -6.88
C ASN A 74 23.26 -29.80 -5.41
N ALA A 75 24.21 -29.67 -4.47
CA ALA A 75 23.93 -29.89 -3.05
C ALA A 75 22.94 -28.89 -2.44
N ALA A 76 22.89 -27.66 -2.94
CA ALA A 76 21.97 -26.63 -2.44
C ALA A 76 20.61 -26.66 -3.14
N PHE A 77 20.56 -26.78 -4.46
CA PHE A 77 19.36 -26.61 -5.27
C PHE A 77 18.81 -27.91 -5.87
N GLY A 78 19.60 -28.98 -5.90
CA GLY A 78 19.23 -30.26 -6.51
C GLY A 78 19.20 -30.23 -8.05
N THR A 79 19.71 -29.15 -8.64
CA THR A 79 19.84 -28.95 -10.09
C THR A 79 21.21 -28.34 -10.37
N GLU A 80 21.74 -28.61 -11.56
CA GLU A 80 22.97 -28.01 -12.08
C GLU A 80 22.68 -26.84 -13.03
N ASP A 81 21.42 -26.66 -13.43
CA ASP A 81 21.03 -25.60 -14.35
C ASP A 81 21.08 -24.23 -13.65
N GLN A 82 21.99 -23.38 -14.11
CA GLN A 82 22.18 -22.04 -13.59
C GLN A 82 20.97 -21.14 -13.83
N MET A 83 20.22 -21.34 -14.93
CA MET A 83 19.06 -20.52 -15.27
C MET A 83 17.90 -20.74 -14.29
N GLU A 84 17.58 -22.00 -14.00
CA GLU A 84 16.58 -22.37 -12.99
C GLU A 84 16.95 -21.86 -11.59
N ILE A 85 18.24 -21.96 -11.23
CA ILE A 85 18.73 -21.47 -9.94
C ILE A 85 18.61 -19.95 -9.86
N CYS A 86 18.97 -19.21 -10.92
CA CYS A 86 18.80 -17.77 -10.98
C CYS A 86 17.34 -17.36 -10.77
N LYS A 87 16.39 -18.06 -11.40
CA LYS A 87 14.95 -17.83 -11.20
C LYS A 87 14.54 -18.03 -9.75
N LEU A 88 15.00 -19.10 -9.12
CA LEU A 88 14.70 -19.40 -7.73
C LEU A 88 15.28 -18.36 -6.77
N ILE A 89 16.51 -17.88 -7.04
CA ILE A 89 17.16 -16.82 -6.27
C ILE A 89 16.46 -15.47 -6.47
N LEU A 90 15.99 -15.14 -7.69
CA LEU A 90 15.22 -13.91 -7.94
C LEU A 90 13.93 -13.86 -7.12
N ASP A 91 13.21 -14.99 -7.06
CA ASP A 91 11.91 -15.09 -6.40
C ASP A 91 12.03 -15.17 -4.87
N LYS A 92 12.98 -15.95 -4.35
CA LYS A 92 13.12 -16.22 -2.90
C LYS A 92 14.27 -15.49 -2.22
N GLY A 93 15.18 -14.90 -2.98
CA GLY A 93 16.34 -14.21 -2.44
C GLY A 93 16.00 -12.83 -1.89
N ASP A 94 16.94 -12.27 -1.13
CA ASP A 94 16.86 -10.91 -0.63
C ASP A 94 17.59 -9.97 -1.59
N LEU A 95 16.87 -8.95 -2.07
CA LEU A 95 17.46 -7.88 -2.87
C LEU A 95 18.22 -6.93 -1.93
N GLN A 96 19.51 -6.77 -2.16
CA GLN A 96 20.29 -5.76 -1.46
C GLN A 96 20.05 -4.38 -2.09
N VAL A 97 19.11 -3.64 -1.51
CA VAL A 97 18.88 -2.23 -1.83
C VAL A 97 19.94 -1.33 -1.18
N SER A 98 20.32 -0.27 -1.89
CA SER A 98 21.17 0.79 -1.33
C SER A 98 20.45 1.53 -0.20
N GLU A 99 21.21 2.12 0.73
CA GLU A 99 20.65 2.95 1.80
C GLU A 99 19.81 4.12 1.26
N LYS A 100 20.30 4.79 0.20
CA LYS A 100 19.56 5.86 -0.48
C LYS A 100 18.24 5.37 -1.10
N GLU A 101 18.26 4.21 -1.75
CA GLU A 101 17.06 3.62 -2.36
C GLU A 101 16.05 3.20 -1.30
N ARG A 102 16.52 2.63 -0.18
CA ARG A 102 15.68 2.28 0.97
C ARG A 102 15.02 3.52 1.57
N GLN A 103 15.75 4.63 1.66
CA GLN A 103 15.21 5.89 2.15
C GLN A 103 14.14 6.45 1.22
N VAL A 104 14.39 6.48 -0.10
CA VAL A 104 13.40 6.93 -1.10
C VAL A 104 12.16 6.06 -1.09
N GLN A 105 12.30 4.74 -1.01
CA GLN A 105 11.16 3.82 -0.93
C GLN A 105 10.36 4.05 0.36
N SER A 106 11.04 4.22 1.49
CA SER A 106 10.40 4.51 2.77
C SER A 106 9.67 5.86 2.75
N GLU A 107 10.27 6.89 2.16
CA GLU A 107 9.68 8.22 2.06
C GLU A 107 8.48 8.24 1.10
N SER A 108 8.58 7.50 -0.02
CA SER A 108 7.46 7.32 -0.96
C SER A 108 6.27 6.62 -0.28
N SER A 109 6.51 5.52 0.43
CA SER A 109 5.46 4.83 1.19
C SER A 109 4.92 5.68 2.35
N PHE A 110 5.76 6.51 2.98
CA PHE A 110 5.31 7.48 4.00
C PHE A 110 4.35 8.50 3.41
N LYS A 111 4.73 9.11 2.28
CA LYS A 111 3.90 10.06 1.53
C LYS A 111 2.60 9.42 1.07
N GLU A 112 2.62 8.16 0.64
CA GLU A 112 1.42 7.43 0.27
C GLU A 112 0.46 7.27 1.46
N VAL A 113 0.97 6.90 2.64
CA VAL A 113 0.16 6.82 3.87
C VAL A 113 -0.41 8.18 4.26
N ALA A 114 0.39 9.24 4.21
CA ALA A 114 -0.04 10.61 4.51
C ALA A 114 -1.14 11.07 3.54
N ASN A 115 -1.00 10.78 2.24
CA ASN A 115 -2.01 11.05 1.21
C ASN A 115 -3.33 10.34 1.51
N ILE A 116 -3.28 9.06 1.87
CA ILE A 116 -4.50 8.31 2.23
C ILE A 116 -5.19 8.95 3.43
N ILE A 117 -4.43 9.32 4.47
CA ILE A 117 -5.00 9.96 5.67
C ILE A 117 -5.61 11.32 5.32
N ALA A 118 -4.95 12.13 4.50
CA ALA A 118 -5.45 13.45 4.09
C ALA A 118 -6.75 13.36 3.28
N ASN A 119 -6.85 12.35 2.43
CA ASN A 119 -8.07 12.12 1.66
C ASN A 119 -9.21 11.64 2.56
N MET A 120 -8.92 10.84 3.59
CA MET A 120 -9.91 10.24 4.49
C MET A 120 -10.34 11.15 5.65
N CYS A 121 -9.51 12.10 6.08
CA CYS A 121 -9.74 12.86 7.31
C CYS A 121 -10.09 14.33 7.02
N VAL A 122 -10.90 14.90 7.91
CA VAL A 122 -11.29 16.31 7.91
C VAL A 122 -11.22 16.87 9.32
N ASN A 123 -11.16 18.19 9.43
CA ASN A 123 -11.35 18.85 10.71
C ASN A 123 -12.84 18.78 11.10
N PRO A 124 -13.20 18.28 12.30
CA PRO A 124 -14.59 18.15 12.73
C PRO A 124 -15.32 19.50 12.85
N GLU A 125 -14.60 20.59 13.16
CA GLU A 125 -15.22 21.91 13.36
C GLU A 125 -15.47 22.64 12.04
N THR A 126 -14.52 22.58 11.10
CA THR A 126 -14.61 23.33 9.83
C THR A 126 -15.07 22.48 8.65
N ARG A 127 -15.12 21.14 8.80
CA ARG A 127 -15.35 20.15 7.73
C ARG A 127 -14.42 20.32 6.52
N ARG A 128 -13.26 20.96 6.72
CA ARG A 128 -12.23 21.15 5.69
C ARG A 128 -11.19 20.03 5.75
N PRO A 129 -10.68 19.56 4.60
CA PRO A 129 -9.59 18.61 4.57
C PRO A 129 -8.29 19.26 5.03
N TYR A 130 -7.42 18.46 5.65
CA TYR A 130 -6.06 18.88 5.97
C TYR A 130 -5.16 18.78 4.73
N SER A 131 -4.17 19.67 4.64
CA SER A 131 -3.12 19.55 3.64
C SER A 131 -2.15 18.43 4.00
N LEU A 132 -1.49 17.88 2.97
CA LEU A 132 -0.53 16.78 3.12
C LEU A 132 0.59 17.13 4.10
N ALA A 133 1.14 18.34 3.99
CA ALA A 133 2.24 18.80 4.84
C ALA A 133 1.89 18.82 6.33
N VAL A 134 0.63 19.12 6.69
CA VAL A 134 0.18 19.11 8.10
C VAL A 134 0.16 17.68 8.64
N ILE A 135 -0.33 16.74 7.84
CA ILE A 135 -0.40 15.32 8.23
C ILE A 135 0.99 14.69 8.26
N GLU A 136 1.87 15.01 7.31
CA GLU A 136 3.26 14.57 7.33
C GLU A 136 3.96 15.01 8.62
N LYS A 137 3.79 16.28 9.01
CA LYS A 137 4.34 16.80 10.26
C LYS A 137 3.78 16.06 11.48
N ALA A 138 2.46 15.85 11.53
CA ALA A 138 1.82 15.12 12.63
C ALA A 138 2.28 13.66 12.73
N LEU A 139 2.54 13.00 11.59
CA LEU A 139 3.10 11.64 11.54
C LEU A 139 4.57 11.59 11.99
N HIS A 140 5.35 12.63 11.69
CA HIS A 140 6.72 12.78 12.20
C HIS A 140 6.77 13.00 13.71
N ASP A 141 5.86 13.83 14.24
CA ASP A 141 5.74 14.10 15.68
C ASP A 141 5.32 12.82 16.46
N LEU A 142 4.52 11.94 15.83
CA LEU A 142 4.17 10.62 16.38
C LEU A 142 5.29 9.58 16.28
N HIS A 143 6.43 9.91 15.66
CA HIS A 143 7.51 8.97 15.37
C HIS A 143 7.00 7.68 14.70
N PHE A 144 6.13 7.82 13.69
CA PHE A 144 5.53 6.69 13.01
C PHE A 144 6.59 5.81 12.31
N SER A 145 6.56 4.50 12.60
CA SER A 145 7.44 3.51 11.97
C SER A 145 6.67 2.71 10.92
N LEU A 146 7.10 2.84 9.65
CA LEU A 146 6.52 2.13 8.51
C LEU A 146 6.80 0.62 8.58
N LYS A 147 5.74 -0.18 8.43
CA LYS A 147 5.84 -1.65 8.35
C LYS A 147 5.70 -2.10 6.91
N GLN A 148 6.78 -2.58 6.28
CA GLN A 148 6.76 -3.01 4.88
C GLN A 148 5.82 -4.20 4.59
N ASN A 149 5.50 -5.01 5.60
CA ASN A 149 4.62 -6.17 5.45
C ASN A 149 3.12 -5.82 5.45
N ARG A 150 2.74 -4.55 5.61
CA ARG A 150 1.33 -4.11 5.67
C ARG A 150 1.04 -3.11 4.56
N SER A 151 -0.20 -3.13 4.05
CA SER A 151 -0.61 -2.16 3.03
C SER A 151 -0.68 -0.74 3.59
N ALA A 152 -0.45 0.26 2.74
CA ALA A 152 -0.53 1.67 3.12
C ALA A 152 -1.90 2.04 3.73
N LYS A 153 -2.99 1.47 3.21
CA LYS A 153 -4.35 1.66 3.74
C LYS A 153 -4.54 1.13 5.16
N GLN A 154 -4.03 -0.07 5.45
CA GLN A 154 -4.11 -0.64 6.80
C GLN A 154 -3.30 0.19 7.80
N GLN A 155 -2.12 0.65 7.38
CA GLN A 155 -1.28 1.52 8.19
C GLN A 155 -1.97 2.87 8.46
N ALA A 156 -2.58 3.48 7.43
CA ALA A 156 -3.35 4.71 7.58
C ALA A 156 -4.49 4.56 8.62
N LEU A 157 -5.27 3.48 8.54
CA LEU A 157 -6.38 3.21 9.47
C LEU A 157 -5.92 3.06 10.92
N GLU A 158 -4.75 2.48 11.18
CA GLU A 158 -4.16 2.35 12.52
C GLU A 158 -3.65 3.71 13.05
N MET A 159 -3.27 4.62 12.16
CA MET A 159 -2.74 5.93 12.52
C MET A 159 -3.80 6.98 12.82
N VAL A 160 -5.00 6.89 12.23
CA VAL A 160 -6.08 7.87 12.47
C VAL A 160 -6.42 8.04 13.96
N PRO A 161 -6.61 6.97 14.77
CA PRO A 161 -6.88 7.13 16.21
C PRO A 161 -5.72 7.79 16.96
N LYS A 162 -4.47 7.46 16.61
CA LYS A 162 -3.28 8.03 17.25
C LYS A 162 -3.11 9.51 16.92
N LEU A 163 -3.41 9.89 15.68
CA LEU A 163 -3.42 11.28 15.25
C LEU A 163 -4.52 12.10 15.94
N ARG A 164 -5.65 11.47 16.31
CA ARG A 164 -6.74 12.13 17.06
C ARG A 164 -6.31 12.64 18.44
N GLU A 165 -5.27 12.06 19.05
CA GLU A 165 -4.75 12.48 20.36
C GLU A 165 -3.98 13.81 20.29
N ILE A 166 -3.35 14.10 19.15
CA ILE A 166 -2.50 15.29 18.96
C ILE A 166 -3.26 16.39 18.22
N MET A 167 -4.05 16.01 17.22
CA MET A 167 -4.81 16.94 16.39
C MET A 167 -6.29 16.54 16.34
N LYS A 168 -7.18 17.53 16.29
CA LYS A 168 -8.61 17.31 16.09
C LYS A 168 -8.87 16.83 14.66
N ILE A 169 -8.68 15.55 14.40
CA ILE A 169 -9.06 14.91 13.15
C ILE A 169 -10.23 13.98 13.38
N ASP A 170 -11.15 13.97 12.42
CA ASP A 170 -12.10 12.87 12.30
C ASP A 170 -12.16 12.36 10.88
N ARG A 171 -12.70 11.15 10.71
CA ARG A 171 -12.94 10.60 9.38
C ARG A 171 -14.04 11.40 8.70
N ALA A 172 -13.91 11.60 7.40
CA ALA A 172 -14.95 12.25 6.63
C ALA A 172 -16.22 11.39 6.60
N GLU A 173 -17.36 12.01 6.88
CA GLU A 173 -18.66 11.39 6.77
C GLU A 173 -19.01 11.13 5.29
N MET A 174 -19.72 10.04 5.04
CA MET A 174 -20.28 9.67 3.75
C MET A 174 -21.73 10.13 3.69
N ARG A 175 -22.20 10.59 2.53
CA ARG A 175 -23.61 10.90 2.31
C ARG A 175 -24.28 9.70 1.64
N LEU A 176 -25.21 9.08 2.35
CA LEU A 176 -26.01 7.98 1.83
C LEU A 176 -27.45 8.44 1.61
N ARG A 177 -28.05 7.91 0.56
CA ARG A 177 -29.49 7.90 0.35
C ARG A 177 -29.99 6.47 0.52
N ILE A 178 -31.01 6.29 1.34
CA ILE A 178 -31.65 5.01 1.57
C ILE A 178 -33.13 5.19 1.24
N SER A 179 -33.63 4.43 0.27
CA SER A 179 -35.06 4.33 0.01
C SER A 179 -35.59 2.98 0.48
N VAL A 180 -36.71 2.97 1.21
CA VAL A 180 -37.34 1.78 1.79
C VAL A 180 -38.82 1.78 1.47
N GLU A 181 -39.36 0.66 1.01
CA GLU A 181 -40.80 0.51 0.71
C GLU A 181 -41.66 0.35 1.99
N ALA A 182 -42.94 0.71 1.87
CA ALA A 182 -43.87 0.94 2.97
C ALA A 182 -44.09 -0.16 4.01
N LYS A 183 -43.82 -1.42 3.69
CA LYS A 183 -44.17 -2.56 4.56
C LYS A 183 -43.33 -2.63 5.83
N GLU A 184 -42.08 -2.16 5.79
CA GLU A 184 -41.15 -2.22 6.93
C GLU A 184 -40.48 -0.87 7.28
N ALA A 185 -40.79 0.19 6.52
CA ALA A 185 -40.18 1.51 6.66
C ALA A 185 -40.21 2.07 8.09
N LYS A 186 -41.34 1.96 8.82
CA LYS A 186 -41.47 2.48 10.20
C LYS A 186 -40.64 1.75 11.24
N ARG A 187 -40.33 0.47 11.00
CA ARG A 187 -39.51 -0.33 11.93
C ARG A 187 -38.03 -0.08 11.72
N ILE A 188 -37.65 0.08 10.45
CA ILE A 188 -36.28 0.30 10.01
C ILE A 188 -35.88 1.76 10.25
N SER A 189 -36.80 2.73 10.12
CA SER A 189 -36.53 4.15 10.31
C SER A 189 -35.90 4.48 11.66
N ASP A 190 -36.40 3.92 12.76
CA ASP A 190 -35.89 4.21 14.10
C ASP A 190 -34.46 3.68 14.31
N ARG A 191 -34.15 2.54 13.70
CA ARG A 191 -32.81 1.93 13.77
C ARG A 191 -31.83 2.61 12.82
N LEU A 192 -32.28 3.00 11.63
CA LEU A 192 -31.48 3.80 10.70
C LEU A 192 -31.14 5.14 11.36
N LYS A 193 -32.11 5.82 11.98
CA LYS A 193 -31.90 7.07 12.71
C LYS A 193 -30.82 6.97 13.79
N ALA A 194 -30.70 5.82 14.45
CA ALA A 194 -29.66 5.57 15.45
C ALA A 194 -28.25 5.35 14.85
N LEU A 195 -28.16 4.99 13.56
CA LEU A 195 -26.89 4.72 12.86
C LEU A 195 -26.39 5.92 12.05
N PHE A 196 -27.25 6.89 11.73
CA PHE A 196 -26.88 8.14 11.08
C PHE A 196 -26.30 9.15 12.09
N SER A 197 -25.21 9.81 11.71
CA SER A 197 -24.62 10.88 12.50
C SER A 197 -25.46 12.16 12.39
N ASN A 198 -25.94 12.47 11.18
CA ASN A 198 -26.87 13.55 10.91
C ASN A 198 -27.83 13.16 9.79
N ILE A 199 -29.10 13.52 9.91
CA ILE A 199 -30.11 13.29 8.86
C ILE A 199 -30.45 14.63 8.26
N GLU A 200 -30.34 14.74 6.94
CA GLU A 200 -30.59 15.98 6.21
C GLU A 200 -32.01 16.01 5.66
N VAL A 201 -32.45 14.90 5.09
CA VAL A 201 -33.77 14.77 4.47
C VAL A 201 -34.40 13.47 4.95
N GLU A 202 -35.66 13.57 5.38
CA GLU A 202 -36.53 12.44 5.67
C GLU A 202 -37.88 12.70 5.01
N ASP A 203 -38.10 12.06 3.86
CA ASP A 203 -39.32 12.19 3.09
C ASP A 203 -40.14 10.90 3.18
N TRP A 204 -41.43 11.05 3.47
CA TRP A 204 -42.41 9.98 3.48
C TRP A 204 -43.39 10.22 2.33
N ASP A 205 -43.31 9.42 1.26
CA ASP A 205 -44.22 9.51 0.12
C ASP A 205 -44.94 8.19 -0.15
N GLN A 206 -46.27 8.21 -0.12
CA GLN A 206 -47.15 7.05 -0.35
C GLN A 206 -46.75 5.77 0.41
N GLY A 207 -46.16 5.95 1.60
CA GLY A 207 -45.67 4.88 2.46
C GLY A 207 -44.18 4.52 2.24
N ASN A 208 -43.57 4.92 1.13
CA ASN A 208 -42.12 4.81 0.94
C ASN A 208 -41.40 5.85 1.79
N LEU A 209 -40.24 5.46 2.29
CA LEU A 209 -39.36 6.28 3.12
C LEU A 209 -38.07 6.53 2.37
N GLU A 210 -37.73 7.79 2.18
CA GLU A 210 -36.42 8.22 1.68
C GLU A 210 -35.69 8.98 2.78
N ILE A 211 -34.51 8.47 3.15
CA ILE A 211 -33.61 9.12 4.10
C ILE A 211 -32.33 9.48 3.38
N VAL A 212 -31.94 10.75 3.44
CA VAL A 212 -30.61 11.22 3.07
C VAL A 212 -29.91 11.68 4.33
N GLY A 213 -28.75 11.10 4.61
CA GLY A 213 -28.02 11.39 5.84
C GLY A 213 -26.51 11.16 5.73
N LEU A 214 -25.81 11.76 6.68
CA LEU A 214 -24.38 11.63 6.89
C LEU A 214 -24.11 10.47 7.83
N ILE A 215 -23.19 9.60 7.42
CA ILE A 215 -22.79 8.42 8.18
C ILE A 215 -21.28 8.30 8.26
N ASP A 216 -20.81 7.74 9.38
CA ASP A 216 -19.43 7.31 9.49
C ASP A 216 -19.15 6.10 8.56
N PRO A 217 -18.03 6.09 7.83
CA PRO A 217 -17.64 4.94 7.01
C PRO A 217 -17.57 3.60 7.76
N GLY A 218 -17.36 3.63 9.08
CA GLY A 218 -17.36 2.44 9.93
C GLY A 218 -18.75 1.83 10.14
N SER A 219 -19.78 2.67 10.14
CA SER A 219 -21.18 2.27 10.35
C SER A 219 -21.87 1.84 9.06
N TYR A 220 -21.28 2.13 7.89
CA TYR A 220 -21.78 1.71 6.57
C TYR A 220 -22.12 0.22 6.52
N ARG A 221 -21.23 -0.65 7.03
CA ARG A 221 -21.46 -2.10 7.03
C ARG A 221 -22.64 -2.51 7.90
N ALA A 222 -22.83 -1.86 9.05
CA ALA A 222 -23.95 -2.14 9.93
C ALA A 222 -25.29 -1.71 9.29
N VAL A 223 -25.29 -0.57 8.59
CA VAL A 223 -26.45 -0.12 7.82
C VAL A 223 -26.78 -1.08 6.67
N ASP A 224 -25.77 -1.49 5.91
CA ASP A 224 -25.94 -2.43 4.80
C ASP A 224 -26.47 -3.80 5.28
N GLU A 225 -25.91 -4.33 6.37
CA GLU A 225 -26.39 -5.58 6.98
C GLU A 225 -27.82 -5.44 7.53
N LEU A 226 -28.19 -4.29 8.10
CA LEU A 226 -29.55 -4.02 8.59
C LEU A 226 -30.55 -3.99 7.44
N ILE A 227 -30.22 -3.30 6.35
CA ILE A 227 -31.02 -3.24 5.13
C ILE A 227 -31.21 -4.64 4.54
N HIS A 228 -30.13 -5.43 4.41
CA HIS A 228 -30.22 -6.79 3.87
C HIS A 228 -30.99 -7.77 4.75
N LYS A 229 -30.96 -7.58 6.08
CA LYS A 229 -31.63 -8.49 7.02
C LYS A 229 -33.13 -8.21 7.14
N GLU A 230 -33.52 -6.94 7.16
CA GLU A 230 -34.91 -6.52 7.35
C GLU A 230 -35.60 -6.32 6.00
N ALA A 231 -34.97 -5.59 5.07
CA ALA A 231 -35.54 -5.27 3.77
C ALA A 231 -34.85 -6.01 2.61
N ARG A 232 -34.84 -7.35 2.65
CA ARG A 232 -34.17 -8.27 1.70
C ARG A 232 -34.29 -7.94 0.20
N ASN A 233 -35.34 -7.23 -0.24
CA ASN A 233 -35.55 -6.75 -1.62
C ASN A 233 -36.33 -5.42 -1.73
N CYS A 234 -36.68 -4.80 -0.61
CA CYS A 234 -37.60 -3.64 -0.56
C CYS A 234 -36.89 -2.34 -0.18
N ALA A 235 -35.56 -2.35 -0.18
CA ALA A 235 -34.76 -1.18 0.15
C ALA A 235 -33.59 -1.05 -0.83
N ARG A 236 -33.32 0.19 -1.22
CA ARG A 236 -32.23 0.55 -2.13
C ARG A 236 -31.36 1.57 -1.42
N MET A 237 -30.08 1.24 -1.30
CA MET A 237 -29.06 2.13 -0.77
C MET A 237 -28.26 2.69 -1.94
N GLU A 238 -28.22 4.01 -2.03
CA GLU A 238 -27.42 4.76 -3.00
C GLU A 238 -26.38 5.59 -2.27
N LEU A 239 -25.13 5.47 -2.69
CA LEU A 239 -24.06 6.30 -2.16
C LEU A 239 -24.00 7.60 -2.97
N LEU A 240 -24.38 8.71 -2.34
CA LEU A 240 -24.38 10.03 -3.01
C LEU A 240 -23.01 10.67 -3.00
N SER A 241 -22.28 10.60 -1.88
CA SER A 241 -20.91 11.10 -1.79
C SER A 241 -20.06 10.26 -0.84
N LEU A 242 -18.84 9.95 -1.29
CA LEU A 242 -17.83 9.26 -0.49
C LEU A 242 -17.19 10.19 0.57
N LYS A 243 -17.33 11.50 0.40
CA LYS A 243 -16.72 12.51 1.27
C LYS A 243 -17.56 13.78 1.27
N VAL A 244 -18.14 14.12 2.41
CA VAL A 244 -18.79 15.42 2.59
C VAL A 244 -17.76 16.44 3.04
N ILE A 245 -17.42 17.36 2.14
CA ILE A 245 -16.61 18.54 2.43
C ILE A 245 -17.54 19.74 2.34
N ASN A 246 -17.41 20.70 3.25
CA ASN A 246 -17.99 22.02 3.01
C ASN A 246 -17.17 22.69 1.89
N GLU A 247 -17.66 22.63 0.66
CA GLU A 247 -17.17 23.43 -0.46
C GLU A 247 -17.59 24.89 -0.24
N GLY A 248 -16.94 25.55 0.73
CA GLY A 248 -16.87 27.01 0.72
C GLY A 248 -15.73 27.39 -0.21
N ASP A 249 -16.08 27.78 -1.44
CA ASP A 249 -15.27 28.47 -2.46
C ASP A 249 -13.80 28.04 -2.54
N ILE A 250 -13.54 27.00 -3.34
CA ILE A 250 -12.27 26.93 -4.06
C ILE A 250 -12.52 27.60 -5.41
N GLU A 251 -12.54 28.93 -5.43
CA GLU A 251 -12.26 29.66 -6.66
C GLU A 251 -10.82 29.29 -7.07
N ILE A 252 -10.73 28.49 -8.12
CA ILE A 252 -9.47 28.24 -8.82
C ILE A 252 -9.12 29.55 -9.52
N SER A 253 -8.20 30.33 -8.93
CA SER A 253 -7.42 31.33 -9.65
C SER A 253 -6.10 30.74 -10.12
#